data_AF-A0A945MKK4-F1
#
_entry.id   AF-A0A945MKK4-F1
#
_cell.length_a   1.000
_cell.length_b   1.000
_cell.length_c   1.000
_cell.angle_alpha   90.00
_cell.angle_beta   90.00
_cell.angle_gamma   90.00
#
_symmetry.space_group_name_H-M   'P 1'
#
loop_
_entity.id
_entity.type
_entity.pdbx_description
1 polymer ?
#
loop_
_entity_poly.entity_id
_entity_poly.type
_entity_poly.pdbx_seq_one_letter_code
_entity_poly.pdbx_strand_id
1 'polypeptide(L)'
;MAENRQDEAIEPVNIGIIGGGKGGTALLQALKDIPQANIVGICDINPEAPAVLIARDIGIDTYTDSGQLILEQSIDWLINVTHKSITQRHILSRELGDITVIDGHIAELIWHLLLDLQDSLKEAEEADNSLYALVWNVIQRIVNIAQPIHRELEHIAFHDPLTGLYSRHMLHQFIEREISHVCRNSLPLSLAILDIDHFKDVNDKFGHDIGDQILKQLADLFKKSCRSTDLAARYGGEEFIAVLPSTSQDASLIWAERMRERVEESLRRPDDEKVTISIGVATLLVDTEANADPSIQVVSDLFFKKADNALYEAKNNGRNRVVTSEISISEE
;
A
#
# COMPACT_ATOMS: atom_id res chain seq x y z
N MET A 1 -12.22 44.86 32.35
CA MET A 1 -13.04 44.17 31.33
C MET A 1 -12.19 43.02 30.83
N ALA A 2 -12.39 41.84 31.42
CA ALA A 2 -11.75 40.62 30.97
C ALA A 2 -12.61 40.06 29.85
N GLU A 3 -12.07 39.99 28.64
CA GLU A 3 -12.72 39.33 27.52
C GLU A 3 -12.81 37.83 27.79
N ASN A 4 -14.05 37.32 27.81
CA ASN A 4 -14.37 35.91 27.69
C ASN A 4 -13.64 35.33 26.48
N ARG A 5 -12.61 34.52 26.70
CA ARG A 5 -12.29 33.46 25.74
C ARG A 5 -13.45 32.48 25.81
N GLN A 6 -14.32 32.51 24.81
CA GLN A 6 -15.25 31.41 24.57
C GLN A 6 -14.38 30.16 24.36
N ASP A 7 -14.54 29.17 25.23
CA ASP A 7 -14.08 27.81 24.97
C ASP A 7 -14.80 27.35 23.69
N GLU A 8 -14.11 27.39 22.54
CA GLU A 8 -14.55 26.65 21.36
C GLU A 8 -14.54 25.18 21.79
N ALA A 9 -15.73 24.57 21.87
CA ALA A 9 -15.86 23.16 22.15
C ALA A 9 -15.11 22.40 21.05
N ILE A 10 -13.96 21.81 21.41
CA ILE A 10 -13.18 20.97 20.50
C ILE A 10 -14.07 19.80 20.12
N GLU A 11 -14.39 19.67 18.83
CA GLU A 11 -15.15 18.53 18.33
C GLU A 11 -14.41 17.22 18.68
N PRO A 12 -15.14 16.19 19.14
CA PRO A 12 -14.52 14.91 19.47
C PRO A 12 -13.97 14.25 18.20
N VAL A 13 -12.85 13.55 18.35
CA VAL A 13 -12.22 12.81 17.27
C VAL A 13 -13.03 11.54 17.01
N ASN A 14 -13.46 11.34 15.77
CA ASN A 14 -14.16 10.14 15.35
C ASN A 14 -13.18 8.98 15.14
N ILE A 15 -13.37 7.90 15.88
CA ILE A 15 -12.46 6.76 15.94
C ILE A 15 -13.15 5.51 15.38
N GLY A 16 -12.56 4.93 14.33
CA GLY A 16 -12.84 3.57 13.89
C GLY A 16 -11.83 2.59 14.49
N ILE A 17 -12.29 1.44 14.96
CA ILE A 17 -11.41 0.38 15.52
C ILE A 17 -11.47 -0.85 14.63
N ILE A 18 -10.31 -1.39 14.26
CA ILE A 18 -10.21 -2.67 13.53
C ILE A 18 -9.52 -3.73 14.40
N GLY A 19 -10.22 -4.85 14.57
CA GLY A 19 -9.86 -5.95 15.46
C GLY A 19 -10.66 -5.89 16.76
N GLY A 20 -11.60 -6.81 16.94
CA GLY A 20 -12.53 -6.92 18.07
C GLY A 20 -12.11 -7.93 19.14
N GLY A 21 -10.88 -8.46 19.08
CA GLY A 21 -10.31 -9.36 20.08
C GLY A 21 -10.01 -8.66 21.41
N LYS A 22 -8.96 -9.12 22.13
CA LYS A 22 -8.51 -8.44 23.35
C LYS A 22 -8.25 -6.97 23.05
N GLY A 23 -7.36 -6.70 22.08
CA GLY A 23 -6.98 -5.38 21.54
C GLY A 23 -8.12 -4.40 21.26
N GLY A 24 -9.22 -4.87 20.67
CA GLY A 24 -10.37 -4.00 20.42
C GLY A 24 -11.15 -3.70 21.69
N THR A 25 -11.23 -4.68 22.57
CA THR A 25 -12.09 -4.62 23.76
C THR A 25 -11.61 -3.59 24.76
N ALA A 26 -10.31 -3.56 25.11
CA ALA A 26 -9.84 -2.54 26.05
C ALA A 26 -9.76 -1.13 25.42
N LEU A 27 -9.49 -1.00 24.11
CA LEU A 27 -9.63 0.30 23.44
C LEU A 27 -11.06 0.83 23.56
N LEU A 28 -12.04 0.00 23.22
CA LEU A 28 -13.45 0.34 23.35
C LEU A 28 -13.81 0.76 24.78
N GLN A 29 -13.41 -0.04 25.76
CA GLN A 29 -13.72 0.22 27.16
C GLN A 29 -13.00 1.45 27.73
N ALA A 30 -11.79 1.77 27.25
CA ALA A 30 -11.01 2.89 27.75
C ALA A 30 -11.41 4.21 27.10
N LEU A 31 -11.75 4.18 25.80
CA LEU A 31 -12.07 5.37 25.03
C LEU A 31 -13.54 5.80 25.16
N LYS A 32 -14.48 4.88 25.43
CA LYS A 32 -15.92 5.21 25.54
C LYS A 32 -16.24 6.27 26.61
N ASP A 33 -15.40 6.38 27.64
CA ASP A 33 -15.59 7.29 28.77
C ASP A 33 -14.80 8.60 28.59
N ILE A 34 -14.04 8.76 27.49
CA ILE A 34 -13.26 9.97 27.18
C ILE A 34 -14.12 10.90 26.31
N PRO A 35 -14.52 12.10 26.79
CA PRO A 35 -15.42 12.99 26.05
C PRO A 35 -14.90 13.45 24.68
N GLN A 36 -13.58 13.50 24.51
CA GLN A 36 -12.91 13.91 23.28
C GLN A 36 -12.81 12.77 22.24
N ALA A 37 -13.19 11.54 22.59
CA ALA A 37 -13.14 10.37 21.74
C ALA A 37 -14.56 9.92 21.39
N ASN A 38 -14.89 9.89 20.11
CA ASN A 38 -16.16 9.37 19.62
C ASN A 38 -15.92 8.09 18.81
N ILE A 39 -16.25 6.92 19.37
CA ILE A 39 -16.08 5.65 18.65
C ILE A 39 -17.25 5.47 17.68
N VAL A 40 -16.99 5.60 16.39
CA VAL A 40 -18.02 5.58 15.34
C VAL A 40 -18.22 4.19 14.73
N GLY A 41 -17.28 3.27 14.93
CA GLY A 41 -17.48 1.89 14.48
C GLY A 41 -16.38 0.92 14.85
N ILE A 42 -16.74 -0.36 14.92
CA ILE A 42 -15.81 -1.48 15.15
C ILE A 42 -15.90 -2.50 14.02
N CYS A 43 -14.75 -2.88 13.46
CA CYS A 43 -14.65 -3.90 12.44
C CYS A 43 -13.92 -5.15 12.95
N ASP A 44 -14.50 -6.34 12.79
CA ASP A 44 -13.79 -7.62 12.92
C ASP A 44 -14.39 -8.65 11.95
N ILE A 45 -13.53 -9.48 11.36
CA ILE A 45 -13.97 -10.59 10.48
C ILE A 45 -14.87 -11.59 11.22
N ASN A 46 -14.73 -11.69 12.54
CA ASN A 46 -15.57 -12.48 13.41
C ASN A 46 -16.67 -11.59 14.01
N PRO A 47 -17.94 -11.72 13.58
CA PRO A 47 -19.05 -10.92 14.11
C PRO A 47 -19.37 -11.21 15.58
N GLU A 48 -18.79 -12.26 16.17
CA GLU A 48 -18.92 -12.65 17.58
C GLU A 48 -17.68 -12.26 18.41
N ALA A 49 -16.79 -11.43 17.87
CA ALA A 49 -15.65 -10.94 18.60
C ALA A 49 -16.09 -10.10 19.83
N PRO A 50 -15.40 -10.19 20.99
CA PRO A 50 -15.85 -9.54 22.22
C PRO A 50 -16.15 -8.04 22.10
N ALA A 51 -15.30 -7.27 21.41
CA ALA A 51 -15.53 -5.83 21.25
C ALA A 51 -16.74 -5.54 20.34
N VAL A 52 -17.00 -6.39 19.33
CA VAL A 52 -18.15 -6.26 18.44
C VAL A 52 -19.45 -6.47 19.22
N LEU A 53 -19.48 -7.47 20.10
CA LEU A 53 -20.64 -7.71 20.96
C LEU A 53 -20.91 -6.55 21.92
N ILE A 54 -19.86 -5.99 22.53
CA ILE A 54 -19.98 -4.82 23.41
C ILE A 54 -20.46 -3.59 22.62
N ALA A 55 -19.90 -3.34 21.44
CA ALA A 55 -20.28 -2.22 20.59
C ALA A 55 -21.78 -2.25 20.23
N ARG A 56 -22.31 -3.43 19.86
CA ARG A 56 -23.75 -3.59 19.57
C ARG A 56 -24.62 -3.27 20.77
N ASP A 57 -24.23 -3.70 21.97
CA ASP A 57 -24.98 -3.46 23.20
C ASP A 57 -25.07 -1.96 23.55
N ILE A 58 -24.02 -1.20 23.25
CA ILE A 58 -23.97 0.25 23.49
C ILE A 58 -24.33 1.11 22.27
N GLY A 59 -24.80 0.49 21.18
CA GLY A 59 -25.31 1.17 19.99
C GLY A 59 -24.25 1.75 19.04
N ILE A 60 -23.03 1.22 19.05
CA ILE A 60 -21.97 1.57 18.08
C ILE A 60 -22.07 0.64 16.86
N ASP A 61 -21.92 1.20 15.66
CA ASP A 61 -21.98 0.44 14.41
C ASP A 61 -20.86 -0.61 14.31
N THR A 62 -21.20 -1.78 13.75
CA THR A 62 -20.26 -2.90 13.63
C THR A 62 -20.17 -3.44 12.23
N TYR A 63 -18.95 -3.79 11.82
CA TYR A 63 -18.61 -4.16 10.45
C TYR A 63 -17.83 -5.47 10.42
N THR A 64 -17.97 -6.22 9.33
CA THR A 64 -17.11 -7.37 9.02
C THR A 64 -16.09 -7.08 7.92
N ASP A 65 -16.28 -5.96 7.22
CA ASP A 65 -15.36 -5.44 6.22
C ASP A 65 -14.88 -4.04 6.59
N SER A 66 -13.56 -3.86 6.66
CA SER A 66 -12.94 -2.58 6.99
C SER A 66 -13.21 -1.51 5.92
N GLY A 67 -13.36 -1.92 4.66
CA GLY A 67 -13.67 -1.00 3.57
C GLY A 67 -15.05 -0.36 3.76
N GLN A 68 -16.04 -1.16 4.13
CA GLN A 68 -17.38 -0.68 4.47
C GLN A 68 -17.38 0.30 5.66
N LEU A 69 -16.65 0.00 6.73
CA LEU A 69 -16.47 0.91 7.88
C LEU A 69 -15.93 2.28 7.42
N ILE A 70 -14.87 2.27 6.61
CA ILE A 70 -14.22 3.50 6.10
C ILE A 70 -15.14 4.31 5.19
N LEU A 71 -15.98 3.65 4.40
CA LEU A 71 -16.88 4.32 3.44
C LEU A 71 -18.14 4.88 4.09
N GLU A 72 -18.67 4.21 5.11
CA GLU A 72 -19.95 4.56 5.73
C GLU A 72 -19.79 5.55 6.90
N GLN A 73 -18.63 5.57 7.56
CA GLN A 73 -18.39 6.43 8.73
C GLN A 73 -17.41 7.57 8.42
N SER A 74 -17.64 8.74 9.01
CA SER A 74 -16.66 9.84 8.98
C SER A 74 -15.60 9.60 10.04
N ILE A 75 -14.47 9.00 9.65
CA ILE A 75 -13.39 8.61 10.56
C ILE A 75 -12.26 9.63 10.52
N ASP A 76 -11.83 10.12 11.67
CA ASP A 76 -10.60 10.89 11.79
C ASP A 76 -9.41 9.94 12.04
N TRP A 77 -9.58 9.02 13.00
CA TRP A 77 -8.55 8.07 13.42
C TRP A 77 -9.02 6.63 13.22
N LEU A 78 -8.26 5.85 12.46
CA LEU A 78 -8.49 4.43 12.28
C LEU A 78 -7.43 3.64 13.06
N ILE A 79 -7.83 3.03 14.17
CA ILE A 79 -6.92 2.27 15.04
C ILE A 79 -7.01 0.78 14.70
N ASN A 80 -5.95 0.25 14.13
CA ASN A 80 -5.82 -1.16 13.81
C ASN A 80 -5.01 -1.89 14.89
N VAL A 81 -5.69 -2.68 15.70
CA VAL A 81 -5.10 -3.53 16.75
C VAL A 81 -4.96 -4.99 16.31
N THR A 82 -5.06 -5.25 15.02
CA THR A 82 -4.71 -6.55 14.46
C THR A 82 -3.22 -6.60 14.12
N HIS A 83 -2.62 -7.79 14.17
CA HIS A 83 -1.24 -7.98 13.70
C HIS A 83 -1.08 -7.93 12.17
N LYS A 84 -2.13 -7.53 11.42
CA LYS A 84 -2.10 -7.41 9.96
C LYS A 84 -2.13 -5.93 9.62
N SER A 85 -1.13 -5.42 8.90
CA SER A 85 -1.17 -4.02 8.44
C SER A 85 -2.33 -3.82 7.48
N ILE A 86 -3.16 -2.81 7.77
CA ILE A 86 -4.35 -2.46 6.99
C ILE A 86 -4.00 -1.39 5.97
N THR A 87 -2.98 -0.57 6.25
CA THR A 87 -2.40 0.37 5.30
C THR A 87 -1.98 -0.34 4.03
N GLN A 88 -1.35 -1.52 4.10
CA GLN A 88 -0.96 -2.28 2.89
C GLN A 88 -2.13 -2.58 1.93
N ARG A 89 -3.31 -2.96 2.45
CA ARG A 89 -4.47 -3.28 1.61
C ARG A 89 -5.10 -2.03 0.99
N HIS A 90 -5.22 -0.97 1.79
CA HIS A 90 -5.95 0.25 1.40
C HIS A 90 -5.08 1.34 0.74
N ILE A 91 -3.76 1.35 0.97
CA ILE A 91 -2.78 2.12 0.18
C ILE A 91 -2.85 1.66 -1.28
N LEU A 92 -2.96 0.34 -1.49
CA LEU A 92 -3.11 -0.23 -2.84
C LEU A 92 -4.45 0.12 -3.49
N SER A 93 -5.52 0.39 -2.73
CA SER A 93 -6.83 0.84 -3.26
C SER A 93 -7.05 2.36 -3.24
N ARG A 94 -6.15 3.15 -2.62
CA ARG A 94 -6.26 4.62 -2.43
C ARG A 94 -7.52 5.09 -1.68
N GLU A 95 -8.02 4.30 -0.74
CA GLU A 95 -9.32 4.53 -0.08
C GLU A 95 -9.26 5.38 1.20
N LEU A 96 -8.07 5.74 1.70
CA LEU A 96 -7.93 6.27 3.08
C LEU A 96 -8.01 7.79 3.23
N GLY A 97 -7.97 8.58 2.15
CA GLY A 97 -8.11 10.05 2.24
C GLY A 97 -7.22 10.71 3.32
N ASP A 98 -7.85 11.55 4.15
CA ASP A 98 -7.20 12.27 5.27
C ASP A 98 -7.23 11.49 6.61
N ILE A 99 -7.64 10.21 6.59
CA ILE A 99 -7.75 9.39 7.80
C ILE A 99 -6.35 9.13 8.38
N THR A 100 -6.20 9.36 9.68
CA THR A 100 -4.99 9.01 10.43
C THR A 100 -5.03 7.54 10.82
N VAL A 101 -4.20 6.70 10.18
CA VAL A 101 -4.14 5.26 10.45
C VAL A 101 -3.12 4.96 11.53
N ILE A 102 -3.56 4.39 12.65
CA ILE A 102 -2.73 4.00 13.79
C ILE A 102 -2.63 2.47 13.79
N ASP A 103 -1.49 1.91 13.39
CA ASP A 103 -1.30 0.46 13.29
C ASP A 103 -0.03 -0.04 14.02
N GLY A 104 0.15 -1.37 14.02
CA GLY A 104 1.36 -2.03 14.48
C GLY A 104 1.79 -1.64 15.89
N HIS A 105 3.06 -1.31 16.06
CA HIS A 105 3.65 -0.99 17.37
C HIS A 105 3.06 0.28 18.00
N ILE A 106 2.52 1.22 17.21
CA ILE A 106 1.89 2.44 17.74
C ILE A 106 0.54 2.08 18.36
N ALA A 107 -0.25 1.26 17.65
CA ALA A 107 -1.51 0.74 18.19
C ALA A 107 -1.26 -0.11 19.45
N GLU A 108 -0.22 -0.96 19.45
CA GLU A 108 0.19 -1.74 20.64
C GLU A 108 0.61 -0.84 21.81
N LEU A 109 1.38 0.22 21.56
CA LEU A 109 1.76 1.16 22.61
C LEU A 109 0.55 1.87 23.21
N ILE A 110 -0.35 2.40 22.38
CA ILE A 110 -1.58 3.07 22.83
C ILE A 110 -2.44 2.10 23.63
N TRP A 111 -2.60 0.87 23.14
CA TRP A 111 -3.27 -0.21 23.82
C TRP A 111 -2.69 -0.47 25.22
N HIS A 112 -1.37 -0.65 25.33
CA HIS A 112 -0.71 -0.92 26.61
C HIS A 112 -0.85 0.24 27.60
N LEU A 113 -0.70 1.47 27.13
CA LEU A 113 -0.90 2.66 27.96
C LEU A 113 -2.33 2.75 28.51
N LEU A 114 -3.32 2.41 27.67
CA LEU A 114 -4.72 2.42 28.07
C LEU A 114 -5.04 1.29 29.07
N LEU A 115 -4.41 0.13 28.94
CA LEU A 115 -4.52 -0.95 29.94
C LEU A 115 -3.95 -0.53 31.29
N ASP A 116 -2.71 -0.03 31.31
CA ASP A 116 -2.04 0.41 32.53
C ASP A 116 -2.85 1.52 33.24
N LEU A 117 -3.45 2.39 32.44
CA LEU A 117 -4.36 3.41 32.93
C LEU A 117 -5.64 2.80 33.50
N GLN A 118 -6.30 1.89 32.80
CA GLN A 118 -7.54 1.28 33.29
C GLN A 118 -7.35 0.58 34.63
N ASP A 119 -6.22 -0.09 34.82
CA ASP A 119 -5.89 -0.72 36.09
C ASP A 119 -5.65 0.33 37.18
N SER A 120 -4.93 1.40 36.88
CA SER A 120 -4.75 2.55 37.78
C SER A 120 -6.06 3.26 38.12
N LEU A 121 -6.99 3.33 37.17
CA LEU A 121 -8.31 3.96 37.33
C LEU A 121 -9.28 3.11 38.15
N LYS A 122 -9.25 1.78 38.03
CA LYS A 122 -10.06 0.88 38.86
C LYS A 122 -9.65 0.94 40.34
N GLU A 123 -8.39 1.24 40.61
CA GLU A 123 -7.87 1.43 41.97
C GLU A 123 -8.25 2.80 42.57
N ALA A 124 -8.58 3.79 41.72
CA ALA A 124 -9.07 5.08 42.15
C ALA A 124 -10.60 5.07 42.21
N GLU A 125 -11.19 5.19 43.41
CA GLU A 125 -12.65 5.12 43.61
C GLU A 125 -13.46 6.15 42.79
N GLU A 126 -12.84 7.26 42.35
CA GLU A 126 -13.41 8.23 41.41
C GLU A 126 -12.34 8.72 40.42
N ALA A 127 -12.47 8.32 39.16
CA ALA A 127 -11.71 8.90 38.06
C ALA A 127 -12.22 10.31 37.78
N ASP A 128 -11.46 11.35 38.15
CA ASP A 128 -11.82 12.73 37.80
C ASP A 128 -11.60 13.00 36.30
N ASN A 129 -12.44 13.86 35.71
CA ASN A 129 -12.36 14.29 34.31
C ASN A 129 -10.96 14.80 33.93
N SER A 130 -10.22 15.32 34.91
CA SER A 130 -8.82 15.75 34.78
C SER A 130 -7.87 14.61 34.34
N LEU A 131 -8.11 13.37 34.78
CA LEU A 131 -7.27 12.22 34.46
C LEU A 131 -7.55 11.69 33.05
N TYR A 132 -8.82 11.61 32.64
CA TYR A 132 -9.19 11.31 31.25
C TYR A 132 -8.63 12.36 30.28
N ALA A 133 -8.67 13.64 30.64
CA ALA A 133 -8.07 14.71 29.85
C ALA A 133 -6.53 14.57 29.74
N LEU A 134 -5.84 14.18 30.83
CA LEU A 134 -4.39 13.92 30.79
C LEU A 134 -4.06 12.76 29.84
N VAL A 135 -4.82 11.68 29.92
CA VAL A 135 -4.65 10.48 29.08
C VAL A 135 -4.88 10.83 27.63
N TRP A 136 -5.96 11.54 27.34
CA TRP A 136 -6.25 12.01 25.99
C TRP A 136 -5.09 12.85 25.43
N ASN A 137 -4.56 13.79 26.21
CA ASN A 137 -3.42 14.61 25.81
C ASN A 137 -2.16 13.77 25.53
N VAL A 138 -1.93 12.70 26.30
CA VAL A 138 -0.80 11.77 26.05
C VAL A 138 -1.01 11.00 24.75
N ILE A 139 -2.21 10.43 24.52
CA ILE A 139 -2.54 9.71 23.30
C ILE A 139 -2.41 10.62 22.08
N GLN A 140 -3.00 11.83 22.13
CA GLN A 140 -2.85 12.86 21.11
C GLN A 140 -1.39 13.16 20.80
N ARG A 141 -0.54 13.30 21.83
CA ARG A 141 0.88 13.59 21.63
C ARG A 141 1.62 12.42 21.01
N ILE A 142 1.31 11.19 21.40
CA ILE A 142 1.89 9.97 20.80
C ILE A 142 1.51 9.89 19.33
N VAL A 143 0.23 10.05 19.00
CA VAL A 143 -0.25 10.01 17.61
C VAL A 143 0.43 11.10 16.80
N ASN A 144 0.47 12.34 17.27
CA ASN A 144 1.09 13.47 16.55
C ASN A 144 2.60 13.29 16.29
N ILE A 145 3.32 12.62 17.19
CA ILE A 145 4.75 12.35 17.03
C ILE A 145 4.98 11.11 16.14
N ALA A 146 4.21 10.04 16.37
CA ALA A 146 4.44 8.77 15.74
C ALA A 146 3.93 8.73 14.29
N GLN A 147 2.88 9.48 13.96
CA GLN A 147 2.27 9.49 12.63
C GLN A 147 3.21 9.98 11.51
N PRO A 148 3.91 11.13 11.63
CA PRO A 148 4.84 11.55 10.59
C PRO A 148 5.98 10.56 10.39
N ILE A 149 6.52 10.02 11.49
CA ILE A 149 7.59 9.02 11.47
C ILE A 149 7.11 7.74 10.80
N HIS A 150 5.91 7.27 11.13
CA HIS A 150 5.32 6.09 10.54
C HIS A 150 5.09 6.28 9.03
N ARG A 151 4.50 7.41 8.63
CA ARG A 151 4.32 7.74 7.20
C ARG A 151 5.65 7.82 6.44
N GLU A 152 6.68 8.39 7.05
CA GLU A 152 8.02 8.44 6.45
C GLU A 152 8.64 7.04 6.32
N LEU A 153 8.52 6.20 7.36
CA LEU A 153 8.97 4.82 7.34
C LEU A 153 8.21 3.97 6.30
N GLU A 154 6.89 4.12 6.23
CA GLU A 154 6.07 3.48 5.20
C GLU A 154 6.47 3.95 3.81
N HIS A 155 6.66 5.25 3.62
CA HIS A 155 7.10 5.79 2.34
C HIS A 155 8.48 5.23 1.94
N ILE A 156 9.44 5.14 2.86
CA ILE A 156 10.77 4.56 2.60
C ILE A 156 10.68 3.04 2.37
N ALA A 157 9.79 2.33 3.07
CA ALA A 157 9.59 0.90 2.88
C ALA A 157 8.92 0.60 1.53
N PHE A 158 7.98 1.45 1.12
CA PHE A 158 7.10 1.20 -0.01
C PHE A 158 7.56 1.86 -1.30
N HIS A 159 8.42 2.86 -1.24
CA HIS A 159 8.92 3.57 -2.41
C HIS A 159 10.44 3.53 -2.53
N ASP A 160 10.92 3.49 -3.76
CA ASP A 160 12.33 3.70 -4.08
C ASP A 160 12.69 5.17 -3.81
N PRO A 161 13.70 5.47 -2.98
CA PRO A 161 14.02 6.83 -2.56
C PRO A 161 14.53 7.72 -3.69
N LEU A 162 15.07 7.15 -4.77
CA LEU A 162 15.58 7.94 -5.90
C LEU A 162 14.46 8.37 -6.84
N THR A 163 13.55 7.46 -7.17
CA THR A 163 12.54 7.63 -8.23
C THR A 163 11.13 7.90 -7.69
N GLY A 164 10.89 7.60 -6.41
CA GLY A 164 9.57 7.62 -5.79
C GLY A 164 8.57 6.65 -6.43
N LEU A 165 9.03 5.68 -7.22
CA LEU A 165 8.21 4.55 -7.66
C LEU A 165 8.05 3.55 -6.52
N TYR A 166 7.18 2.55 -6.66
CA TYR A 166 7.11 1.49 -5.66
C TYR A 166 8.43 0.72 -5.56
N SER A 167 8.75 0.28 -4.35
CA SER A 167 9.92 -0.53 -4.06
C SER A 167 9.71 -1.96 -4.56
N ARG A 168 10.82 -2.71 -4.70
CA ARG A 168 10.78 -4.15 -4.98
C ARG A 168 9.92 -4.92 -3.97
N HIS A 169 9.93 -4.51 -2.70
CA HIS A 169 9.13 -5.16 -1.67
C HIS A 169 7.62 -5.04 -1.98
N MET A 170 7.17 -3.83 -2.31
CA MET A 170 5.76 -3.59 -2.67
C MET A 170 5.35 -4.28 -3.96
N LEU A 171 6.25 -4.35 -4.94
CA LEU A 171 6.00 -5.07 -6.19
C LEU A 171 5.62 -6.54 -5.92
N HIS A 172 6.40 -7.25 -5.10
CA HIS A 172 6.12 -8.66 -4.81
C HIS A 172 4.77 -8.85 -4.13
N GLN A 173 4.45 -8.03 -3.13
CA GLN A 173 3.14 -8.07 -2.45
C GLN A 173 1.98 -7.82 -3.40
N PHE A 174 2.13 -6.85 -4.30
CA PHE A 174 1.10 -6.54 -5.30
C PHE A 174 0.89 -7.68 -6.28
N ILE A 175 1.96 -8.27 -6.80
CA ILE A 175 1.88 -9.40 -7.74
C ILE A 175 1.20 -10.62 -7.11
N GLU A 176 1.55 -10.99 -5.88
CA GLU A 176 0.92 -12.12 -5.18
C GLU A 176 -0.60 -11.92 -5.02
N ARG A 177 -1.00 -10.69 -4.67
CA ARG A 177 -2.41 -10.31 -4.59
C ARG A 177 -3.10 -10.40 -5.96
N GLU A 178 -2.49 -9.87 -7.00
CA GLU A 178 -3.10 -9.85 -8.34
C GLU A 178 -3.14 -11.23 -8.97
N ILE A 179 -2.15 -12.10 -8.73
CA ILE A 179 -2.22 -13.53 -9.11
C ILE A 179 -3.42 -14.19 -8.43
N SER A 180 -3.60 -13.95 -7.13
CA SER A 180 -4.76 -14.47 -6.40
C SER A 180 -6.09 -13.97 -7.00
N HIS A 181 -6.13 -12.73 -7.49
CA HIS A 181 -7.29 -12.15 -8.13
C HIS A 181 -7.56 -12.77 -9.52
N VAL A 182 -6.51 -12.98 -10.31
CA VAL A 182 -6.56 -13.65 -11.62
C VAL A 182 -7.09 -15.07 -11.48
N CYS A 183 -6.58 -15.85 -10.51
CA CYS A 183 -7.04 -17.22 -10.28
C CYS A 183 -8.53 -17.30 -9.92
N ARG A 184 -9.12 -16.26 -9.32
CA ARG A 184 -10.55 -16.24 -8.97
C ARG A 184 -11.45 -15.73 -10.08
N ASN A 185 -10.96 -14.80 -10.90
CA ASN A 185 -11.81 -14.01 -11.82
C ASN A 185 -11.49 -14.26 -13.30
N SER A 186 -10.45 -15.04 -13.62
CA SER A 186 -9.97 -15.32 -14.98
C SER A 186 -9.81 -14.09 -15.86
N LEU A 187 -9.32 -13.01 -15.25
CA LEU A 187 -8.90 -11.81 -15.96
C LEU A 187 -7.40 -11.87 -16.22
N PRO A 188 -6.90 -11.44 -17.39
CA PRO A 188 -5.47 -11.51 -17.70
C PRO A 188 -4.66 -10.57 -16.80
N LEU A 189 -3.43 -10.97 -16.46
CA LEU A 189 -2.46 -10.14 -15.75
C LEU A 189 -1.18 -10.07 -16.55
N SER A 190 -0.70 -8.85 -16.84
CA SER A 190 0.57 -8.67 -17.56
C SER A 190 1.64 -8.09 -16.63
N LEU A 191 2.88 -8.55 -16.81
CA LEU A 191 4.09 -8.07 -16.14
C LEU A 191 5.09 -7.63 -17.19
N ALA A 192 5.51 -6.37 -17.15
CA ALA A 192 6.54 -5.84 -18.02
C ALA A 192 7.80 -5.51 -17.21
N ILE A 193 8.94 -6.07 -17.59
CA ILE A 193 10.26 -5.74 -17.06
C ILE A 193 10.99 -4.89 -18.11
N LEU A 194 11.48 -3.73 -17.69
CA LEU A 194 12.13 -2.73 -18.51
C LEU A 194 13.55 -2.53 -18.01
N ASP A 195 14.47 -2.32 -18.94
CA ASP A 195 15.88 -2.03 -18.64
C ASP A 195 16.40 -0.94 -19.58
N ILE A 196 17.16 0.00 -19.03
CA ILE A 196 17.78 1.07 -19.81
C ILE A 196 18.98 0.52 -20.57
N ASP A 197 18.90 0.58 -21.89
CA ASP A 197 19.97 0.11 -22.75
C ASP A 197 21.25 0.92 -22.51
N HIS A 198 22.37 0.21 -22.31
CA HIS A 198 23.69 0.81 -22.14
C HIS A 198 23.80 1.78 -20.93
N PHE A 199 22.99 1.59 -19.89
CA PHE A 199 23.00 2.49 -18.73
C PHE A 199 24.35 2.58 -18.02
N LYS A 200 25.09 1.48 -17.94
CA LYS A 200 26.46 1.48 -17.41
C LYS A 200 27.38 2.42 -18.19
N ASP A 201 27.29 2.43 -19.52
CA ASP A 201 28.10 3.30 -20.38
C ASP A 201 27.78 4.79 -20.10
N VAL A 202 26.52 5.11 -19.77
CA VAL A 202 26.11 6.45 -19.35
C VAL A 202 26.78 6.84 -18.03
N ASN A 203 26.71 5.96 -17.02
CA ASN A 203 27.36 6.21 -15.73
C ASN A 203 28.87 6.36 -15.86
N ASP A 204 29.51 5.48 -16.64
CA ASP A 204 30.96 5.48 -16.82
C ASP A 204 31.44 6.74 -17.58
N LYS A 205 30.63 7.26 -18.52
CA LYS A 205 30.99 8.44 -19.34
C LYS A 205 30.62 9.77 -18.70
N PHE A 206 29.48 9.85 -17.99
CA PHE A 206 28.91 11.11 -17.52
C PHE A 206 28.77 11.20 -15.99
N GLY A 207 29.07 10.13 -15.26
CA GLY A 207 28.95 10.05 -13.81
C GLY A 207 27.55 9.65 -13.33
N HIS A 208 27.49 9.16 -12.09
CA HIS A 208 26.27 8.67 -11.47
C HIS A 208 25.17 9.74 -11.33
N ASP A 209 25.53 11.01 -11.15
CA ASP A 209 24.53 12.09 -11.05
C ASP A 209 23.67 12.22 -12.32
N ILE A 210 24.26 11.98 -13.50
CA ILE A 210 23.54 11.98 -14.78
C ILE A 210 22.70 10.72 -14.92
N GLY A 211 23.22 9.56 -14.50
CA GLY A 211 22.43 8.32 -14.44
C GLY A 211 21.19 8.48 -13.56
N ASP A 212 21.35 9.05 -12.38
CA ASP A 212 20.26 9.32 -11.43
C ASP A 212 19.20 10.27 -12.01
N GLN A 213 19.60 11.28 -12.78
CA GLN A 213 18.66 12.16 -13.48
C GLN A 213 17.85 11.41 -14.54
N ILE A 214 18.50 10.53 -15.32
CA ILE A 214 17.82 9.70 -16.32
C ILE A 214 16.84 8.73 -15.64
N LEU A 215 17.22 8.12 -14.53
CA LEU A 215 16.34 7.23 -13.75
C LEU A 215 15.10 7.98 -13.24
N LYS A 216 15.26 9.22 -12.75
CA LYS A 216 14.14 10.06 -12.32
C LYS A 216 13.22 10.46 -13.47
N GLN A 217 13.79 10.84 -14.62
CA GLN A 217 13.00 11.17 -15.80
C GLN A 217 12.23 9.96 -16.35
N LEU A 218 12.85 8.78 -16.35
CA LEU A 218 12.20 7.53 -16.73
C LEU A 218 11.05 7.22 -15.78
N ALA A 219 11.25 7.36 -14.47
CA ALA A 219 10.21 7.15 -13.47
C ALA A 219 8.99 8.05 -13.68
N ASP A 220 9.21 9.33 -14.03
CA ASP A 220 8.11 10.25 -14.34
C ASP A 220 7.33 9.86 -15.59
N LEU A 221 8.01 9.40 -16.63
CA LEU A 221 7.34 8.86 -17.82
C LEU A 221 6.55 7.61 -17.47
N PHE A 222 7.13 6.74 -16.63
CA PHE A 222 6.54 5.48 -16.22
C PHE A 222 5.24 5.69 -15.44
N LYS A 223 5.26 6.59 -14.43
CA LYS A 223 4.06 6.99 -13.67
C LYS A 223 2.95 7.52 -14.57
N LYS A 224 3.30 8.34 -15.58
CA LYS A 224 2.33 8.93 -16.53
C LYS A 224 1.77 7.93 -17.53
N SER A 225 2.39 6.76 -17.68
CA SER A 225 1.95 5.72 -18.60
C SER A 225 1.09 4.64 -17.92
N CYS A 226 1.03 4.64 -16.58
CA CYS A 226 0.26 3.69 -15.79
C CYS A 226 -1.12 4.24 -15.37
N ARG A 227 -2.13 3.37 -15.35
CA ARG A 227 -3.46 3.63 -14.77
C ARG A 227 -3.38 3.62 -13.25
N SER A 228 -4.47 4.03 -12.59
CA SER A 228 -4.58 3.95 -11.12
C SER A 228 -4.53 2.52 -10.58
N THR A 229 -4.92 1.54 -11.39
CA THR A 229 -4.89 0.10 -11.07
C THR A 229 -3.54 -0.55 -11.34
N ASP A 230 -2.68 0.10 -12.13
CA ASP A 230 -1.39 -0.45 -12.50
C ASP A 230 -0.37 -0.14 -11.39
N LEU A 231 0.64 -1.00 -11.24
CA LEU A 231 1.74 -0.74 -10.33
C LEU A 231 3.04 -0.50 -11.11
N ALA A 232 3.69 0.63 -10.83
CA ALA A 232 4.97 1.01 -11.39
C ALA A 232 6.04 0.97 -10.29
N ALA A 233 7.03 0.11 -10.44
CA ALA A 233 8.09 -0.11 -9.47
C ALA A 233 9.49 0.03 -10.08
N ARG A 234 10.47 0.38 -9.25
CA ARG A 234 11.89 0.18 -9.56
C ARG A 234 12.36 -1.08 -8.84
N TYR A 235 12.83 -2.05 -9.62
CA TYR A 235 13.25 -3.35 -9.08
C TYR A 235 14.65 -3.29 -8.46
N GLY A 236 15.55 -2.52 -9.10
CA GLY A 236 16.91 -2.25 -8.65
C GLY A 236 17.78 -1.75 -9.80
N GLY A 237 18.83 -0.97 -9.52
CA GLY A 237 19.71 -0.45 -10.58
C GLY A 237 18.93 0.32 -11.65
N GLU A 238 19.07 -0.09 -12.91
CA GLU A 238 18.34 0.41 -14.08
C GLU A 238 17.07 -0.37 -14.45
N GLU A 239 16.63 -1.30 -13.61
CA GLU A 239 15.48 -2.18 -13.89
C GLU A 239 14.17 -1.62 -13.30
N PHE A 240 13.16 -1.51 -14.14
CA PHE A 240 11.82 -1.02 -13.82
C PHE A 240 10.79 -2.10 -14.14
N ILE A 241 9.72 -2.17 -13.36
CA ILE A 241 8.68 -3.19 -13.55
C ILE A 241 7.30 -2.54 -13.48
N ALA A 242 6.45 -2.88 -14.46
CA ALA A 242 5.04 -2.56 -14.45
C ALA A 242 4.20 -3.83 -14.29
N VAL A 243 3.22 -3.78 -13.41
CA VAL A 243 2.17 -4.78 -13.26
C VAL A 243 0.88 -4.17 -13.79
N LEU A 244 0.26 -4.84 -14.75
CA LEU A 244 -0.91 -4.36 -15.49
C LEU A 244 -2.08 -5.34 -15.27
N PRO A 245 -2.90 -5.14 -14.23
CA PRO A 245 -4.08 -5.97 -14.00
C PRO A 245 -5.08 -5.88 -15.16
N SER A 246 -5.84 -6.96 -15.37
CA SER A 246 -6.89 -7.05 -16.40
C SER A 246 -6.41 -6.61 -17.80
N THR A 247 -5.16 -6.93 -18.13
CA THR A 247 -4.52 -6.50 -19.39
C THR A 247 -4.01 -7.72 -20.15
N SER A 248 -4.56 -7.93 -21.35
CA SER A 248 -4.16 -9.01 -22.27
C SER A 248 -2.78 -8.77 -22.88
N GLN A 249 -2.22 -9.79 -23.52
CA GLN A 249 -0.92 -9.70 -24.20
C GLN A 249 -0.89 -8.61 -25.29
N ASP A 250 -1.93 -8.51 -26.11
CA ASP A 250 -2.02 -7.47 -27.15
C ASP A 250 -2.06 -6.06 -26.55
N ALA A 251 -2.84 -5.89 -25.47
CA ALA A 251 -2.96 -4.60 -24.80
C ALA A 251 -1.66 -4.22 -24.08
N SER A 252 -0.97 -5.18 -23.46
CA SER A 252 0.31 -4.94 -22.79
C SER A 252 1.44 -4.68 -23.78
N LEU A 253 1.42 -5.32 -24.96
CA LEU A 253 2.33 -4.99 -26.06
C LEU A 253 2.16 -3.54 -26.53
N ILE A 254 0.91 -3.11 -26.78
CA ILE A 254 0.63 -1.72 -27.18
C ILE A 254 1.12 -0.74 -26.12
N TRP A 255 0.89 -1.04 -24.84
CA TRP A 255 1.38 -0.21 -23.74
C TRP A 255 2.92 -0.15 -23.71
N ALA A 256 3.57 -1.31 -23.86
CA ALA A 256 5.03 -1.42 -23.81
C ALA A 256 5.70 -0.70 -24.98
N GLU A 257 5.18 -0.82 -26.20
CA GLU A 257 5.72 -0.11 -27.36
C GLU A 257 5.57 1.41 -27.21
N ARG A 258 4.42 1.88 -26.70
CA ARG A 258 4.24 3.30 -26.40
C ARG A 258 5.24 3.79 -25.36
N MET A 259 5.52 3.00 -24.32
CA MET A 259 6.52 3.35 -23.32
C MET A 259 7.91 3.43 -23.93
N ARG A 260 8.28 2.45 -24.76
CA ARG A 260 9.56 2.40 -25.49
C ARG A 260 9.75 3.63 -26.38
N GLU A 261 8.77 3.94 -27.23
CA GLU A 261 8.79 5.11 -28.12
C GLU A 261 8.90 6.41 -27.32
N ARG A 262 8.10 6.55 -26.26
CA ARG A 262 8.10 7.77 -25.44
C ARG A 262 9.44 8.02 -24.77
N VAL A 263 10.11 6.98 -24.28
CA VAL A 263 11.47 7.08 -23.72
C VAL A 263 12.45 7.51 -24.79
N GLU A 264 12.44 6.83 -25.93
CA GLU A 264 13.32 7.15 -27.06
C GLU A 264 13.13 8.60 -27.54
N GLU A 265 11.90 9.11 -27.54
CA GLU A 265 11.59 10.47 -27.96
C GLU A 265 11.98 11.53 -26.92
N SER A 266 11.76 11.25 -25.64
CA SER A 266 11.81 12.26 -24.57
C SER A 266 13.15 12.34 -23.84
N LEU A 267 13.89 11.24 -23.72
CA LEU A 267 15.11 11.19 -22.92
C LEU A 267 16.35 11.32 -23.80
N ARG A 268 17.26 12.20 -23.38
CA ARG A 268 18.53 12.46 -24.04
C ARG A 268 19.66 12.40 -23.03
N ARG A 269 20.81 11.88 -23.48
CA ARG A 269 22.07 11.97 -22.76
C ARG A 269 22.69 13.38 -22.94
N PRO A 270 23.73 13.75 -22.16
CA PRO A 270 24.39 15.05 -22.32
C PRO A 270 25.02 15.30 -23.70
N ASP A 271 25.31 14.25 -24.46
CA ASP A 271 25.81 14.33 -25.84
C ASP A 271 24.70 14.30 -26.91
N ASP A 272 23.45 14.52 -26.50
CA ASP A 272 22.25 14.54 -27.36
C ASP A 272 21.89 13.19 -28.02
N GLU A 273 22.56 12.11 -27.64
CA GLU A 273 22.13 10.77 -28.03
C GLU A 273 20.87 10.34 -27.27
N LYS A 274 20.02 9.55 -27.94
CA LYS A 274 18.79 9.03 -27.37
C LYS A 274 19.08 8.01 -26.27
N VAL A 275 18.27 8.03 -25.22
CA VAL A 275 18.17 6.91 -24.27
C VAL A 275 17.11 5.96 -24.77
N THR A 276 17.41 4.67 -24.84
CA THR A 276 16.44 3.62 -25.24
C THR A 276 16.27 2.62 -24.12
N ILE A 277 15.17 1.86 -24.19
CA ILE A 277 14.87 0.79 -23.24
C ILE A 277 14.50 -0.49 -23.99
N SER A 278 14.88 -1.62 -23.42
CA SER A 278 14.39 -2.94 -23.84
C SER A 278 13.32 -3.40 -22.85
N ILE A 279 12.26 -4.05 -23.36
CA ILE A 279 11.13 -4.48 -22.53
C ILE A 279 10.81 -5.96 -22.79
N GLY A 280 10.74 -6.74 -21.71
CA GLY A 280 10.19 -8.09 -21.72
C GLY A 280 8.83 -8.11 -21.04
N VAL A 281 7.81 -8.65 -21.72
CA VAL A 281 6.46 -8.75 -21.18
C VAL A 281 6.08 -10.22 -21.02
N ALA A 282 5.51 -10.59 -19.89
CA ALA A 282 4.78 -11.85 -19.72
C ALA A 282 3.31 -11.55 -19.46
N THR A 283 2.41 -12.38 -20.00
CA THR A 283 0.98 -12.34 -19.69
C THR A 283 0.57 -13.68 -19.07
N LEU A 284 -0.06 -13.61 -17.91
CA LEU A 284 -0.65 -14.73 -17.20
C LEU A 284 -2.14 -14.85 -17.55
N LEU A 285 -2.54 -16.05 -17.99
CA LEU A 285 -3.91 -16.47 -18.21
C LEU A 285 -4.20 -17.71 -17.37
N VAL A 286 -5.33 -17.71 -16.67
CA VAL A 286 -5.81 -18.85 -15.87
C VAL A 286 -7.16 -19.28 -16.40
N ASP A 287 -7.24 -20.56 -16.80
CA ASP A 287 -8.49 -21.19 -17.19
C ASP A 287 -9.30 -21.60 -15.95
N THR A 288 -10.53 -21.11 -15.83
CA THR A 288 -11.45 -21.45 -14.72
C THR A 288 -11.87 -22.92 -14.71
N GLU A 289 -11.78 -23.63 -15.83
CA GLU A 289 -12.18 -25.05 -15.88
C GLU A 289 -11.14 -25.98 -15.26
N ALA A 290 -9.91 -25.49 -15.07
CA ALA A 290 -8.89 -26.16 -14.30
C ALA A 290 -9.18 -25.98 -12.80
N ASN A 291 -9.48 -27.05 -12.06
CA ASN A 291 -9.46 -27.03 -10.58
C ASN A 291 -8.02 -26.96 -10.03
N ALA A 292 -7.12 -26.29 -10.75
CA ALA A 292 -5.77 -26.05 -10.34
C ALA A 292 -5.76 -24.97 -9.25
N ASP A 293 -5.30 -25.35 -8.05
CA ASP A 293 -4.90 -24.40 -6.99
C ASP A 293 -3.36 -24.33 -6.95
N PRO A 294 -2.72 -23.72 -7.96
CA PRO A 294 -1.28 -23.65 -8.00
C PRO A 294 -0.78 -22.73 -6.88
N SER A 295 0.32 -23.13 -6.24
CA SER A 295 0.98 -22.26 -5.26
C SER A 295 1.30 -20.90 -5.88
N ILE A 296 0.77 -19.83 -5.28
CA ILE A 296 0.97 -18.43 -5.73
C ILE A 296 2.45 -18.13 -5.95
N GLN A 297 3.33 -18.65 -5.08
CA GLN A 297 4.77 -18.45 -5.19
C GLN A 297 5.33 -19.05 -6.47
N VAL A 298 4.91 -20.26 -6.84
CA VAL A 298 5.38 -20.96 -8.04
C VAL A 298 4.94 -20.20 -9.30
N VAL A 299 3.70 -19.71 -9.31
CA VAL A 299 3.17 -18.90 -10.41
C VAL A 299 3.93 -17.58 -10.52
N SER A 300 4.16 -16.89 -9.40
CA SER A 300 4.94 -15.65 -9.35
C SER A 300 6.35 -15.85 -9.90
N ASP A 301 7.07 -16.87 -9.44
CA ASP A 301 8.44 -17.15 -9.90
C ASP A 301 8.49 -17.45 -11.41
N LEU A 302 7.53 -18.22 -11.91
CA LEU A 302 7.40 -18.48 -13.35
C LEU A 302 7.09 -17.20 -14.13
N PHE A 303 6.24 -16.33 -13.58
CA PHE A 303 5.81 -15.09 -14.20
C PHE A 303 6.97 -14.12 -14.40
N PHE A 304 7.75 -13.89 -13.33
CA PHE A 304 8.99 -13.11 -13.41
C PHE A 304 9.99 -13.72 -14.39
N LYS A 305 10.22 -15.04 -14.31
CA LYS A 305 11.17 -15.73 -15.19
C LYS A 305 10.82 -15.58 -16.66
N LYS A 306 9.53 -15.61 -17.02
CA LYS A 306 9.07 -15.46 -18.40
C LYS A 306 9.27 -14.03 -18.91
N ALA A 307 8.96 -13.03 -18.09
CA ALA A 307 9.20 -11.64 -18.45
C ALA A 307 10.71 -11.33 -18.59
N ASP A 308 11.54 -11.89 -17.70
CA ASP A 308 13.00 -11.76 -17.75
C ASP A 308 13.60 -12.41 -19.00
N ASN A 309 13.16 -13.62 -19.36
CA ASN A 309 13.58 -14.27 -20.61
C ASN A 309 13.20 -13.44 -21.85
N ALA A 310 12.01 -12.83 -21.86
CA ALA A 310 11.59 -11.94 -22.93
C ALA A 310 12.47 -10.68 -22.99
N LEU A 311 12.84 -10.10 -21.85
CA LEU A 311 13.74 -8.96 -21.80
C LEU A 311 15.15 -9.33 -22.30
N TYR A 312 15.64 -10.50 -21.91
CA TYR A 312 16.91 -11.04 -22.39
C TYR A 312 16.90 -11.22 -23.91
N GLU A 313 15.81 -11.74 -24.47
CA GLU A 313 15.62 -11.84 -25.92
C GLU A 313 15.59 -10.45 -26.60
N ALA A 314 14.89 -9.48 -26.00
CA ALA A 314 14.87 -8.10 -26.50
C ALA A 314 16.27 -7.50 -26.58
N LYS A 315 17.08 -7.68 -25.52
CA LYS A 315 18.47 -7.21 -25.46
C LYS A 315 19.35 -7.88 -26.51
N ASN A 316 19.24 -9.20 -26.68
CA ASN A 316 20.06 -9.97 -27.62
C ASN A 316 19.70 -9.73 -29.09
N ASN A 317 18.44 -9.42 -29.37
CA ASN A 317 17.99 -9.18 -30.74
C ASN A 317 18.30 -7.75 -31.23
N GLY A 318 19.01 -6.93 -30.46
CA GLY A 318 19.48 -5.61 -30.86
C GLY A 318 18.91 -4.46 -30.04
N ARG A 319 18.34 -4.73 -28.86
CA ARG A 319 17.82 -3.74 -27.92
C ARG A 319 16.70 -2.87 -28.52
N ASN A 320 16.30 -1.82 -27.79
CA ASN A 320 15.24 -0.88 -28.17
C ASN A 320 14.01 -1.57 -28.78
N ARG A 321 13.46 -2.55 -28.08
CA ARG A 321 12.31 -3.34 -28.55
C ARG A 321 11.54 -3.99 -27.41
N VAL A 322 10.33 -4.43 -27.74
CA VAL A 322 9.49 -5.24 -26.87
C VAL A 322 9.49 -6.70 -27.34
N VAL A 323 9.60 -7.64 -26.40
CA VAL A 323 9.31 -9.06 -26.63
C VAL A 323 8.25 -9.49 -25.63
N THR A 324 7.29 -10.30 -26.08
CA THR A 324 6.19 -10.77 -25.25
C THR A 324 6.21 -12.29 -25.11
N SER A 325 5.69 -12.77 -23.99
CA SER A 325 5.52 -14.18 -23.68
C SER A 325 4.18 -14.40 -23.00
N GLU A 326 3.62 -15.59 -23.19
CA GLU A 326 2.37 -15.99 -22.56
C GLU A 326 2.60 -17.18 -21.61
N ILE A 327 1.83 -17.20 -20.54
CA ILE A 327 1.77 -18.26 -19.54
C ILE A 327 0.32 -18.65 -19.39
N SER A 328 0.00 -19.87 -19.79
CA SER A 328 -1.31 -20.47 -19.58
C SER A 328 -1.20 -21.49 -18.47
N ILE A 329 -2.02 -21.32 -17.43
CA ILE A 329 -2.19 -22.33 -16.38
C ILE A 329 -3.47 -23.09 -16.72
N SER A 330 -3.31 -24.34 -17.15
CA SER A 330 -4.39 -25.32 -17.34
C SER A 330 -4.06 -26.58 -16.52
N GLU A 331 -5.06 -27.39 -16.19
CA GLU A 331 -4.82 -28.78 -15.76
C GLU A 331 -4.12 -29.54 -16.90
N GLU A 332 -3.07 -30.29 -16.58
CA GLU A 332 -2.48 -31.30 -17.48
C GLU A 332 -3.34 -32.58 -17.54
#